data_AF-A0A0T1TM39-F1
#
_entry.id   AF-A0A0T1TM39-F1
#
_cell.length_a   1.000
_cell.length_b   1.000
_cell.length_c   1.000
_cell.angle_alpha   90.00
_cell.angle_beta   90.00
_cell.angle_gamma   90.00
#
_symmetry.space_group_name_H-M   'P 1'
#
loop_
_entity.id
_entity.type
_entity.pdbx_description
1 polymer ?
#
loop_
_entity_poly.entity_id
_entity_poly.type
_entity_poly.pdbx_seq_one_letter_code
_entity_poly.pdbx_strand_id
1 'polypeptide(L)' 'MEPRLPKITARTLAVCAPDDRFSRPSLAKFAAALGCPTRVLSAGHVAAPEQVPHEFSDIVMEWAGRG' A
#
# COMPACT_ATOMS: atom_id res chain seq x y z
N MET A 1 -10.14 10.34 9.16
CA MET A 1 -8.87 10.53 8.44
C MET A 1 -9.08 11.28 7.13
N GLU A 2 -10.17 11.02 6.41
CA GLU A 2 -10.49 11.58 5.09
C GLU A 2 -10.29 13.09 4.91
N PRO A 3 -10.69 14.00 5.83
CA PRO A 3 -10.47 15.44 5.65
C PRO A 3 -8.99 15.87 5.60
N ARG A 4 -8.08 14.97 6.00
CA ARG A 4 -6.64 15.21 6.05
C ARG A 4 -5.89 14.56 4.88
N LEU A 5 -6.47 13.56 4.21
CA LEU A 5 -5.80 12.85 3.12
C LEU A 5 -5.37 13.77 1.98
N PRO A 6 -6.22 14.72 1.50
CA PRO A 6 -5.81 15.66 0.45
C PRO A 6 -4.65 16.59 0.84
N LYS A 7 -4.30 16.67 2.14
CA LYS A 7 -3.19 17.51 2.64
C LYS A 7 -1.85 16.77 2.61
N ILE A 8 -1.84 15.47 2.32
CA ILE A 8 -0.61 14.69 2.22
C ILE A 8 -0.01 14.93 0.83
N THR A 9 1.10 15.67 0.77
CA THR A 9 1.83 15.96 -0.46
C THR A 9 3.03 15.03 -0.67
N ALA A 10 3.37 14.22 0.33
CA ALA A 10 4.45 13.26 0.24
C ALA A 10 4.14 12.19 -0.80
N ARG A 11 5.15 11.82 -1.61
CA ARG A 11 5.04 10.67 -2.52
C ARG A 11 4.66 9.44 -1.71
N THR A 12 3.58 8.77 -2.09
CA THR A 12 3.01 7.67 -1.31
C THR A 12 2.85 6.42 -2.20
N LEU A 13 2.95 5.25 -1.59
CA LEU A 13 2.59 3.95 -2.16
C LEU A 13 1.65 3.24 -1.18
N ALA A 14 0.56 2.68 -1.68
CA ALA A 14 -0.34 1.85 -0.90
C ALA A 14 -0.10 0.36 -1.20
N VAL A 15 0.25 -0.44 -0.19
CA VAL A 15 0.51 -1.88 -0.33
C VAL A 15 -0.31 -2.66 0.68
N CYS A 16 -0.96 -3.75 0.27
CA CYS A 16 -1.54 -4.71 1.21
C CYS A 16 -1.44 -6.15 0.69
N ALA A 17 -1.68 -7.11 1.57
CA ALA A 17 -1.86 -8.51 1.20
C ALA A 17 -3.28 -8.78 0.66
N PRO A 18 -3.51 -9.86 -0.10
CA PRO A 18 -4.82 -10.18 -0.64
C PRO A 18 -5.85 -10.48 0.46
N ASP A 19 -5.47 -11.09 1.58
CA ASP A 19 -6.40 -11.46 2.66
C ASP A 19 -6.35 -10.49 3.86
N ASP A 20 -5.79 -9.29 3.67
CA ASP A 20 -5.81 -8.23 4.69
C ASP A 20 -7.20 -7.57 4.78
N ARG A 21 -8.01 -8.08 5.70
CA ARG A 21 -9.37 -7.58 6.00
C ARG A 21 -9.42 -6.17 6.60
N PHE A 22 -8.31 -5.65 7.14
CA PHE A 22 -8.28 -4.28 7.66
C PHE A 22 -8.04 -3.28 6.53
N SER A 23 -7.20 -3.67 5.57
CA SER A 23 -6.91 -2.85 4.40
C SER A 23 -7.99 -2.96 3.33
N ARG A 24 -8.60 -4.14 3.11
CA ARG A 24 -9.57 -4.34 2.03
C ARG A 24 -11.02 -4.25 2.53
N PRO A 25 -11.93 -3.57 1.79
CA PRO A 25 -11.73 -2.93 0.48
C PRO A 25 -11.22 -1.47 0.56
N SER A 26 -11.02 -0.94 1.77
CA SER A 26 -10.76 0.49 2.04
C SER A 26 -9.51 1.06 1.36
N LEU A 27 -8.47 0.25 1.12
CA LEU A 27 -7.21 0.68 0.52
C LEU A 27 -7.41 1.41 -0.81
N ALA A 28 -8.35 0.93 -1.64
CA ALA A 28 -8.66 1.56 -2.92
C ALA A 28 -9.19 2.99 -2.75
N LYS A 29 -10.02 3.23 -1.72
CA LYS A 29 -10.56 4.58 -1.42
C LYS A 29 -9.45 5.51 -0.95
N PHE A 30 -8.55 5.03 -0.10
CA PHE A 30 -7.40 5.80 0.37
C PHE A 30 -6.46 6.15 -0.77
N ALA A 31 -6.14 5.20 -1.64
CA ALA A 31 -5.28 5.43 -2.78
C ALA A 31 -5.87 6.44 -3.77
N ALA A 32 -7.18 6.35 -4.04
CA ALA A 32 -7.87 7.34 -4.86
C ALA A 32 -7.83 8.74 -4.24
N ALA A 33 -8.05 8.87 -2.93
CA ALA A 33 -7.98 10.16 -2.24
C ALA A 33 -6.57 10.78 -2.21
N LEU A 34 -5.52 9.94 -2.27
CA LEU A 34 -4.12 10.36 -2.29
C LEU A 34 -3.53 10.47 -3.70
N GLY A 35 -4.25 10.01 -4.73
CA GLY A 35 -3.71 9.88 -6.08
C GLY A 35 -2.49 8.97 -6.16
N CYS A 36 -2.38 7.97 -5.28
CA CYS A 36 -1.18 7.13 -5.16
C CYS A 36 -1.36 5.76 -5.82
N PRO A 37 -0.27 5.12 -6.30
CA PRO A 37 -0.33 3.77 -6.81
C PRO A 37 -0.67 2.76 -5.71
N THR A 38 -1.37 1.69 -6.09
CA THR A 38 -1.62 0.52 -5.26
C THR A 38 -0.82 -0.68 -5.73
N ARG A 39 -0.44 -1.54 -4.78
CA ARG A 39 0.07 -2.89 -5.01
C ARG A 39 -0.64 -3.84 -4.05
N VAL A 40 -1.13 -4.95 -4.58
CA VAL A 40 -1.61 -6.07 -3.79
C VAL A 40 -0.60 -7.18 -3.95
N LEU A 41 -0.08 -7.71 -2.84
CA LEU A 41 0.89 -8.81 -2.87
C LEU A 41 0.23 -10.09 -3.42
N SER A 42 1.06 -11.06 -3.79
CA SER A 42 0.59 -12.36 -4.28
C SER A 42 -0.06 -13.22 -3.20
N ALA A 43 0.32 -13.05 -1.93
CA ALA A 43 -0.14 -13.87 -0.80
C ALA A 43 -0.17 -13.10 0.53
N GLY A 44 -0.73 -13.74 1.55
CA GLY A 44 -0.70 -13.29 2.95
C GLY A 44 -1.95 -12.56 3.44
N HIS A 45 -1.95 -12.27 4.73
CA HIS A 45 -3.00 -11.53 5.43
C HIS A 45 -2.43 -10.27 6.14
N VAL A 46 -2.98 -9.90 7.30
CA VAL A 46 -2.42 -8.85 8.17
C VAL A 46 -0.96 -9.11 8.52
N ALA A 47 -0.13 -8.08 8.65
CA ALA A 47 1.34 -8.22 8.79
C ALA A 47 1.97 -8.86 7.53
N ALA A 48 1.73 -8.22 6.38
CA ALA A 48 2.20 -8.64 5.07
C ALA A 48 3.74 -8.69 4.92
N PRO A 49 4.50 -7.70 5.46
CA PRO A 49 5.96 -7.73 5.39
C PRO A 49 6.59 -8.97 6.03
N GLU A 50 5.96 -9.54 7.06
CA GLU A 50 6.46 -10.72 7.76
C GLU A 50 6.14 -12.02 7.02
N GLN A 51 5.06 -12.05 6.25
CA GLN A 51 4.62 -13.25 5.53
C GLN A 51 5.22 -13.36 4.14
N VAL A 52 5.36 -12.25 3.43
CA VAL A 52 5.89 -12.20 2.07
C VAL A 52 7.02 -11.16 1.97
N PRO A 53 8.08 -11.30 2.78
CA PRO A 53 9.10 -10.26 2.96
C PRO A 53 9.82 -9.89 1.66
N HIS A 54 10.11 -10.88 0.81
CA HIS A 54 10.82 -10.65 -0.46
C HIS A 54 10.00 -9.81 -1.42
N GLU A 55 8.77 -10.24 -1.75
CA GLU A 55 7.89 -9.49 -2.65
C GLU A 55 7.59 -8.09 -2.12
N PHE A 56 7.31 -7.98 -0.82
CA PHE A 56 7.09 -6.68 -0.19
C PHE A 56 8.32 -5.77 -0.33
N SER A 57 9.52 -6.30 -0.05
CA SER A 57 10.76 -5.55 -0.16
C SER A 57 11.05 -5.11 -1.59
N ASP A 58 10.84 -5.98 -2.59
CA ASP A 58 11.06 -5.67 -3.99
C ASP A 58 10.15 -4.53 -4.45
N ILE A 59 8.86 -4.59 -4.09
CA ILE A 59 7.88 -3.54 -4.39
C ILE A 59 8.29 -2.20 -3.77
N VAL A 60 8.71 -2.20 -2.50
CA VAL A 60 9.11 -0.98 -1.80
C VAL A 60 10.38 -0.39 -2.41
N MET A 61 11.39 -1.22 -2.70
CA MET A 61 12.65 -0.77 -3.28
C MET A 61 12.50 -0.30 -4.72
N GLU A 62 11.70 -0.99 -5.52
CA GLU A 62 11.36 -0.57 -6.89
C GLU A 62 10.66 0.79 -6.86
N TRP A 63 9.69 0.98 -5.96
CA TRP A 63 9.02 2.27 -5.83
C TRP A 63 9.99 3.34 -5.34
N ALA A 64 10.76 3.08 -4.28
CA ALA A 64 11.71 4.02 -3.70
C ALA A 64 12.73 4.52 -4.74
N GLY A 65 13.29 3.63 -5.55
CA GLY A 65 14.30 3.93 -6.58
C GLY A 65 13.81 4.74 -7.79
N ARG A 66 12.49 4.91 -7.98
CA ARG A 66 11.91 5.74 -9.06
C ARG A 66 11.89 7.24 -8.73
N GLY A 67 12.80 7.70 -7.87
CA GLY A 67 12.94 9.09 -7.41
C GLY A 67 13.80 9.94 -8.33
#